data_AF-A0A2W2D5Q3-F1
#
_entry.id   AF-A0A2W2D5Q3-F1
#
_cell.length_a   1.000
_cell.length_b   1.000
_cell.length_c   1.000
_cell.angle_alpha   90.00
_cell.angle_beta   90.00
_cell.angle_gamma   90.00
#
_symmetry.space_group_name_H-M   'P 1'
#
loop_
_entity.id
_entity.type
_entity.pdbx_description
1 polymer ?
#
loop_
_entity_poly.entity_id
_entity_poly.type
_entity_poly.pdbx_seq_one_letter_code
_entity_poly.pdbx_strand_id
1 'polypeptide(L)' 'MRHPNEGTLRRLLDEPAGVADTDREHIAGCPVCRSGLAAVRQDATRATAALDVRLSTDVEAGWQRLSRAVDGGQQPLP' A
#
# COMPACT_ATOMS: atom_id res chain seq x y z
N MET A 1 22.14 9.54 -14.89
CA MET A 1 21.17 9.04 -13.89
C MET A 1 20.19 8.07 -14.56
N ARG A 2 19.69 7.08 -13.83
CA ARG A 2 18.80 6.01 -14.32
C ARG A 2 17.34 6.35 -13.96
N HIS A 3 16.39 6.02 -14.82
CA HIS A 3 14.96 6.10 -14.46
C HIS A 3 14.63 5.10 -13.33
N PRO A 4 13.97 5.54 -12.24
CA PRO A 4 13.44 4.63 -11.22
C PRO A 4 12.47 3.63 -11.84
N ASN A 5 12.42 2.43 -11.26
CA ASN A 5 11.48 1.42 -11.71
C ASN A 5 10.04 1.76 -11.28
N GLU A 6 9.08 1.08 -11.91
CA GLU A 6 7.67 1.04 -11.57
C GLU A 6 7.43 1.04 -10.04
N GLY A 7 8.07 0.11 -9.32
CA GLY A 7 7.88 -0.07 -7.88
C GLY A 7 8.30 1.14 -7.04
N THR A 8 9.33 1.88 -7.46
CA THR A 8 9.73 3.13 -6.80
C THR A 8 8.68 4.21 -6.98
N LEU A 9 8.04 4.28 -8.14
CA LEU A 9 6.93 5.22 -8.39
C LEU A 9 5.70 4.88 -7.53
N ARG A 10 5.45 3.59 -7.27
CA ARG A 10 4.35 3.12 -6.39
C ARG A 10 4.67 3.46 -4.94
N ARG A 11 5.89 3.15 -4.48
CA ARG A 11 6.35 3.55 -3.16
C ARG A 11 6.31 5.08 -2.95
N LEU A 12 6.59 5.88 -3.98
CA LEU A 12 6.45 7.33 -3.88
C LEU A 12 5.01 7.78 -3.60
N LEU A 13 4.02 7.03 -4.10
CA LEU A 13 2.61 7.29 -3.84
C LEU A 13 2.20 6.85 -2.42
N ASP A 14 2.59 5.64 -2.02
CA ASP A 14 2.11 4.99 -0.79
C ASP A 14 2.93 5.40 0.45
N GLU A 15 4.25 5.52 0.30
CA GLU A 15 5.23 5.76 1.36
C GLU A 15 6.32 6.76 0.89
N PRO A 16 5.97 8.05 0.69
CA PRO A 16 6.88 9.02 0.08
C PRO A 16 8.18 9.23 0.85
N ALA A 17 8.16 9.05 2.18
CA ALA A 17 9.34 9.13 3.03
C ALA A 17 10.35 7.99 2.79
N GLY A 18 9.90 6.84 2.27
CA GLY A 18 10.73 5.67 1.99
C GLY A 18 11.46 5.71 0.63
N VAL A 19 11.32 6.79 -0.13
CA VAL A 19 12.01 6.99 -1.42
C VAL A 19 13.28 7.81 -1.19
N ALA A 20 14.36 7.55 -1.94
CA ALA A 20 15.58 8.36 -1.84
C ALA A 20 15.35 9.78 -2.37
N ASP A 21 15.99 10.79 -1.76
CA ASP A 21 15.90 12.20 -2.23
C ASP A 21 16.29 12.35 -3.70
N THR A 22 17.38 11.69 -4.12
CA THR A 22 17.84 11.72 -5.50
C THR A 22 16.80 11.21 -6.49
N ASP A 23 16.00 10.20 -6.09
CA ASP A 23 14.92 9.69 -6.93
C ASP A 23 13.74 10.66 -6.95
N ARG A 24 13.40 11.28 -5.82
CA ARG A 24 12.36 12.33 -5.75
C ARG A 24 12.70 13.52 -6.64
N GLU A 25 13.93 14.01 -6.55
CA GLU A 25 14.44 15.11 -7.37
C GLU A 25 14.40 14.76 -8.86
N HIS A 26 14.88 13.58 -9.23
CA HIS A 26 14.83 13.11 -10.62
C HIS A 26 13.39 12.99 -11.14
N ILE A 27 12.49 12.40 -10.35
CA ILE A 27 11.07 12.27 -10.71
C ILE A 27 10.41 13.64 -10.89
N ALA A 28 10.74 14.62 -10.03
CA ALA A 28 10.18 15.97 -10.14
C ALA A 28 10.56 16.66 -11.46
N GLY A 29 11.80 16.45 -11.93
CA GLY A 29 12.36 17.05 -13.15
C GLY A 29 12.19 16.24 -14.44
N CYS A 30 11.82 14.97 -14.38
CA CYS A 30 11.80 14.08 -15.54
C CYS A 30 10.38 13.84 -16.09
N PRO A 31 10.05 14.28 -17.34
CA PRO A 31 8.73 14.07 -17.93
C PRO A 31 8.31 12.60 -18.04
N VAL A 32 9.25 11.71 -18.37
CA VAL A 32 8.99 10.26 -18.49
C VAL A 32 8.55 9.67 -17.14
N CYS A 33 9.27 10.01 -16.06
CA CYS A 33 8.94 9.55 -14.72
C CYS A 33 7.61 10.14 -14.24
N ARG A 34 7.29 11.38 -14.60
CA ARG A 34 6.00 12.01 -14.28
C ARG A 34 4.83 11.36 -15.00
N SER A 35 5.00 11.00 -16.28
CA SER A 35 4.00 10.22 -17.03
C SER A 35 3.80 8.83 -16.40
N GLY A 36 4.89 8.17 -16.01
CA GLY A 36 4.82 6.93 -15.23
C GLY A 36 4.07 7.11 -13.91
N LEU A 37 4.39 8.15 -13.14
CA LEU A 37 3.72 8.48 -11.88
C LEU A 37 2.22 8.77 -12.08
N ALA A 38 1.83 9.40 -13.18
CA ALA A 38 0.44 9.62 -13.52
C ALA A 38 -0.31 8.30 -13.77
N ALA A 39 0.31 7.36 -14.49
CA ALA A 39 -0.26 6.02 -14.71
C ALA A 39 -0.42 5.25 -13.38
N VAL A 40 0.56 5.34 -12.48
CA VAL A 40 0.48 4.75 -11.12
C VAL A 40 -0.72 5.26 -10.35
N ARG A 41 -0.92 6.59 -10.35
CA ARG A 41 -2.03 7.22 -9.64
C ARG A 41 -3.39 6.81 -10.19
N GLN A 42 -3.51 6.66 -11.52
CA GLN A 42 -4.73 6.18 -12.15
C GLN A 42 -5.04 4.74 -11.74
N ASP A 43 -4.02 3.87 -11.71
CA ASP A 43 -4.16 2.48 -11.27
C ASP A 43 -4.60 2.40 -9.80
N ALA A 44 -3.92 3.13 -8.91
CA ALA A 44 -4.30 3.22 -7.49
C ALA A 44 -5.75 3.69 -7.30
N THR A 45 -6.18 4.70 -8.07
CA THR A 45 -7.57 5.20 -8.04
C THR A 45 -8.57 4.10 -8.41
N ARG A 46 -8.27 3.30 -9.43
CA ARG A 46 -9.13 2.17 -9.85
C ARG A 46 -9.17 1.09 -8.78
N ALA A 47 -8.03 0.75 -8.19
CA ALA A 47 -7.96 -0.22 -7.12
C ALA A 47 -8.75 0.24 -5.89
N THR A 48 -8.59 1.51 -5.45
CA THR A 48 -9.38 2.09 -4.36
C THR A 48 -10.87 2.03 -4.67
N ALA A 49 -11.30 2.40 -5.88
CA ALA A 49 -12.71 2.34 -6.27
C ALA A 49 -13.27 0.91 -6.26
N ALA A 50 -12.48 -0.08 -6.73
CA ALA A 50 -12.89 -1.48 -6.72
C ALA A 50 -12.99 -2.05 -5.29
N LEU A 51 -12.17 -1.53 -4.37
CA LEU A 51 -12.12 -1.94 -2.96
C LEU A 51 -13.04 -1.13 -2.04
N ASP A 52 -13.68 -0.05 -2.52
CA ASP A 52 -14.62 0.78 -1.74
C ASP A 52 -15.96 0.06 -1.53
N VAL A 53 -15.90 -1.07 -0.83
CA VAL A 53 -17.05 -1.87 -0.44
C VAL A 53 -17.34 -1.60 1.03
N ARG A 54 -18.50 -1.00 1.30
CA ARG A 54 -19.00 -0.82 2.67
C ARG A 54 -19.69 -2.08 3.16
N LEU A 55 -18.98 -2.89 3.92
CA LEU A 55 -19.54 -4.05 4.60
C LEU A 55 -20.05 -3.65 5.98
N SER A 56 -21.26 -4.09 6.33
CA SER A 56 -21.73 -4.03 7.72
C SER A 56 -21.01 -5.13 8.49
N THR A 57 -19.96 -4.77 9.21
CA THR A 57 -19.14 -5.71 9.99
C THR A 57 -19.56 -5.71 11.47
N ASP A 58 -19.80 -6.91 12.01
CA ASP A 58 -19.91 -7.11 13.45
C ASP A 58 -18.50 -7.18 14.04
N VAL A 59 -18.03 -6.02 14.51
CA VAL A 59 -16.68 -5.85 15.07
C VAL A 59 -16.51 -6.69 16.34
N GLU A 60 -17.54 -6.77 17.18
CA GLU A 60 -17.49 -7.50 18.46
C GLU A 60 -17.37 -9.01 18.22
N ALA A 61 -18.23 -9.57 17.36
CA ALA A 61 -18.12 -10.98 16.98
C ALA A 61 -16.78 -11.28 16.28
N GLY A 62 -16.27 -10.34 15.49
CA GLY A 62 -14.94 -10.43 14.86
C GLY A 62 -13.81 -10.48 15.90
N TRP A 63 -13.85 -9.58 16.88
CA TRP A 63 -12.87 -9.51 17.96
C TRP A 63 -12.86 -10.79 18.80
N GLN A 64 -14.03 -11.27 19.24
CA GLN A 64 -14.14 -12.49 20.03
C GLN A 64 -13.58 -13.72 19.30
N ARG A 65 -13.79 -13.82 17.98
CA ARG A 65 -13.20 -14.89 17.17
C ARG A 65 -11.67 -14.79 17.14
N LEU A 66 -11.11 -13.59 16.95
CA LEU A 66 -9.67 -13.38 16.94
C LEU A 66 -9.04 -13.70 18.29
N SER A 67 -9.59 -13.18 19.39
CA SER A 67 -9.07 -13.43 20.74
C SER A 67 -9.03 -14.92 21.07
N ARG A 68 -10.11 -15.65 20.78
CA ARG A 68 -10.15 -17.11 20.98
C ARG A 68 -9.10 -17.85 20.15
N ALA A 69 -8.87 -17.43 18.90
CA ALA A 69 -7.87 -18.06 18.03
C ALA A 69 -6.44 -17.82 18.54
N VAL A 70 -6.15 -16.61 19.01
CA VAL A 70 -4.87 -16.25 19.62
C VAL A 70 -4.65 -17.04 20.91
N ASP A 71 -5.62 -17.05 21.82
CA ASP A 71 -5.54 -17.80 23.08
C ASP A 71 -5.40 -19.31 22.85
N GLY A 72 -6.13 -19.87 21.88
CA GLY A 72 -6.03 -21.27 21.49
C GLY A 72 -4.72 -21.66 20.81
N GLY A 73 -4.06 -20.71 20.13
CA GLY A 73 -2.72 -20.88 19.54
C GLY A 73 -1.58 -20.78 20.56
N GLN A 74 -1.83 -20.22 21.74
CA GLN A 74 -0.90 -20.16 22.86
C GLN A 74 -0.93 -21.39 23.78
N GLN A 75 -1.71 -22.42 23.42
CA GLN A 75 -1.65 -23.69 24.14
C GLN A 75 -0.25 -24.31 23.96
N PRO A 76 0.56 -24.50 25.02
CA PRO A 76 1.91 -25.01 24.88
C PRO A 76 1.89 -26.42 24.29
N LEU A 77 2.79 -26.71 23.35
CA LEU A 77 3.12 -28.10 23.00
C LEU A 77 3.60 -28.81 24.28
N PRO A 78 3.13 -30.05 24.54
CA PRO A 78 3.55 -30.83 25.70
C PRO A 78 5.06 -31.07 25.75
#